data_AF-A0A838HXV9-F1
#
_entry.id   AF-A0A838HXV9-F1
#
_cell.length_a   1.000
_cell.length_b   1.000
_cell.length_c   1.000
_cell.angle_alpha   90.00
_cell.angle_beta   90.00
_cell.angle_gamma   90.00
#
_symmetry.space_group_name_H-M   'P 1'
#
loop_
_entity.id
_entity.type
_entity.pdbx_description
1 polymer ?
#
loop_
_entity_poly.entity_id
_entity_poly.type
_entity_poly.pdbx_seq_one_letter_code
_entity_poly.pdbx_strand_id
1 'polypeptide(L)'
;MSAKSEYDAAYFTLLRAVEERDDLLRYRDYLESERDRLDEFSAGTRDGAELVPRKVRRPVDATTKGLLEAVGRRRAIVLGELGRMETRIANAEAFVAECEAEVASLRR
;
A
#
# COMPACT_ATOMS: atom_id res chain seq x y z
N MET A 1 -19.40 -0.90 -35.30
CA MET A 1 -20.06 -1.55 -34.15
C MET A 1 -21.37 -0.81 -33.90
N SER A 2 -22.29 -1.33 -33.08
CA SER A 2 -23.50 -0.57 -32.70
C SER A 2 -23.13 0.44 -31.63
N ALA A 3 -23.73 1.64 -31.64
CA ALA A 3 -23.52 2.66 -30.60
C ALA A 3 -23.74 2.11 -29.18
N LYS A 4 -24.67 1.17 -29.02
CA LYS A 4 -24.89 0.45 -27.75
C LYS A 4 -23.67 -0.39 -27.32
N SER A 5 -23.01 -1.05 -28.27
CA SER A 5 -21.83 -1.87 -28.00
C SER A 5 -20.62 -1.02 -27.61
N GLU A 6 -20.49 0.19 -28.18
CA GLU A 6 -19.42 1.13 -27.85
C GLU A 6 -19.63 1.73 -26.46
N TYR A 7 -20.87 2.12 -26.13
CA TYR A 7 -21.24 2.53 -24.78
C TYR A 7 -20.99 1.44 -23.73
N ASP A 8 -21.44 0.21 -23.97
CA ASP A 8 -21.27 -0.90 -23.02
C ASP A 8 -19.77 -1.15 -22.76
N ALA A 9 -18.92 -1.11 -23.80
CA ALA A 9 -17.49 -1.28 -23.66
C ALA A 9 -16.83 -0.16 -22.83
N ALA A 10 -17.19 1.11 -23.09
CA ALA A 10 -16.70 2.25 -22.33
C ALA A 10 -17.14 2.16 -20.86
N TYR A 11 -18.39 1.76 -20.61
CA TYR A 11 -18.93 1.60 -19.26
C TYR A 11 -18.20 0.50 -18.45
N PHE A 12 -17.94 -0.67 -19.05
CA PHE A 12 -17.16 -1.71 -18.36
C PHE A 12 -15.71 -1.29 -18.11
N THR A 13 -15.13 -0.50 -19.01
CA THR A 13 -13.79 0.07 -18.81
C THR A 13 -13.77 1.02 -17.61
N LEU A 14 -14.77 1.88 -17.48
CA LEU A 14 -14.93 2.77 -16.33
C LEU A 14 -15.09 1.97 -15.02
N LEU A 15 -15.94 0.94 -14.99
CA LEU A 15 -16.12 0.11 -13.79
C LEU A 15 -14.79 -0.52 -13.35
N ARG A 16 -14.03 -1.06 -14.29
CA ARG A 16 -12.72 -1.66 -14.01
C ARG A 16 -11.71 -0.62 -13.51
N ALA A 17 -11.70 0.57 -14.09
CA ALA A 17 -10.83 1.67 -13.67
C ALA A 17 -11.11 2.11 -12.22
N VAL A 18 -12.40 2.20 -11.85
CA VAL A 18 -12.85 2.52 -10.49
C VAL A 18 -12.40 1.46 -9.50
N GLU A 19 -12.60 0.17 -9.82
CA GLU A 19 -12.12 -0.93 -8.98
C GLU A 19 -10.62 -0.88 -8.75
N GLU A 20 -9.83 -0.61 -9.80
CA GLU A 20 -8.38 -0.53 -9.70
C GLU A 20 -7.93 0.65 -8.83
N ARG A 21 -8.55 1.83 -8.97
CA ARG A 21 -8.29 2.97 -8.08
C ARG A 21 -8.60 2.60 -6.63
N ASP A 22 -9.74 1.95 -6.37
CA ASP A 22 -10.15 1.58 -5.02
C ASP A 22 -9.22 0.50 -4.42
N ASP A 23 -8.71 -0.43 -5.23
CA ASP A 23 -7.68 -1.38 -4.84
C ASP A 23 -6.38 -0.68 -4.43
N LEU A 24 -5.95 0.35 -5.16
CA LEU A 24 -4.78 1.15 -4.82
C LEU A 24 -4.95 1.90 -3.49
N LEU A 25 -6.13 2.48 -3.24
CA LEU A 25 -6.44 3.14 -1.98
C LEU A 25 -6.38 2.15 -0.81
N ARG A 26 -7.04 0.99 -0.94
CA ARG A 26 -6.98 -0.07 0.08
C ARG A 26 -5.57 -0.58 0.31
N TYR A 27 -4.78 -0.70 -0.76
CA TYR A 27 -3.40 -1.14 -0.65
C TYR A 27 -2.51 -0.12 0.07
N ARG A 28 -2.70 1.18 -0.18
CA ARG A 28 -2.03 2.25 0.57
C ARG A 28 -2.37 2.15 2.06
N ASP A 29 -3.65 2.02 2.40
CA ASP A 29 -4.08 1.93 3.80
C ASP A 29 -3.47 0.69 4.50
N TYR A 30 -3.37 -0.44 3.79
CA TYR A 30 -2.65 -1.61 4.27
C TYR A 30 -1.17 -1.32 4.52
N LEU A 31 -0.48 -0.65 3.58
CA LEU A 31 0.94 -0.32 3.71
C LEU A 31 1.21 0.64 4.88
N GLU A 32 0.32 1.61 5.12
CA GLU A 32 0.40 2.52 6.26
C GLU A 32 0.25 1.75 7.59
N SER A 33 -0.76 0.88 7.70
CA SER A 33 -0.92 0.04 8.89
C SER A 33 0.26 -0.92 9.10
N GLU A 34 0.79 -1.51 8.03
CA GLU A 34 1.97 -2.37 8.10
C GLU A 34 3.20 -1.59 8.59
N ARG A 35 3.44 -0.38 8.08
CA ARG A 35 4.53 0.49 8.56
C ARG A 35 4.40 0.71 10.06
N ASP A 36 3.22 1.10 10.51
CA ASP A 36 2.97 1.44 11.92
C ASP A 36 3.19 0.21 12.82
N ARG A 37 2.73 -0.98 12.40
CA ARG A 37 2.99 -2.25 13.12
C ARG A 37 4.47 -2.58 13.21
N LEU A 38 5.24 -2.37 12.14
CA LEU A 38 6.68 -2.64 12.12
C LEU A 38 7.45 -1.65 13.01
N ASP A 39 7.02 -0.39 13.04
CA ASP A 39 7.57 0.65 13.89
C ASP A 39 7.28 0.35 15.37
N GLU A 40 6.03 0.00 15.70
CA GLU A 40 5.63 -0.44 17.05
C GLU A 40 6.41 -1.68 17.49
N PHE A 41 6.51 -2.70 16.64
CA PHE A 41 7.26 -3.92 16.94
C PHE A 41 8.73 -3.63 17.24
N SER A 42 9.36 -2.78 16.41
CA SER A 42 10.77 -2.41 16.57
C SER A 42 11.00 -1.61 17.85
N ALA A 43 10.11 -0.67 18.18
CA ALA A 43 10.16 0.11 19.41
C ALA A 43 9.98 -0.80 20.64
N GLY A 44 8.91 -1.60 20.67
CA GLY A 44 8.63 -2.50 21.78
C GLY A 44 9.73 -3.53 22.02
N THR A 45 10.40 -4.01 20.97
CA THR A 45 11.56 -4.92 21.11
C THR A 45 12.76 -4.21 21.74
N ARG A 46 13.04 -2.96 21.37
CA ARG A 46 14.13 -2.17 21.96
C ARG A 46 13.86 -1.85 23.43
N ASP A 47 12.64 -1.38 23.72
CA ASP A 47 12.23 -1.03 25.08
C ASP A 47 12.27 -2.28 25.99
N GLY A 48 11.78 -3.41 25.49
CA GLY A 48 11.86 -4.69 26.19
C GLY A 48 13.31 -5.11 26.49
N ALA A 49 14.24 -4.91 25.56
CA ALA A 49 15.66 -5.21 25.76
C ALA A 49 16.33 -4.33 26.83
N GLU A 50 15.84 -3.11 27.08
CA GLU A 50 16.33 -2.24 28.16
C GLU A 50 15.94 -2.72 29.54
N LEU A 51 14.81 -3.43 29.66
CA LEU A 51 14.33 -4.01 30.91
C LEU A 51 15.06 -5.31 31.30
N VAL A 52 15.84 -5.89 30.38
CA VAL A 52 16.58 -7.14 30.60
C VAL A 52 17.80 -6.91 31.49
N PRO A 53 18.04 -7.75 32.52
CA PRO A 53 19.24 -7.64 33.35
C PRO A 53 20.53 -7.68 32.52
N ARG A 54 21.49 -6.80 32.84
CA ARG A 54 22.76 -6.65 32.09
C ARG A 54 23.49 -7.97 31.81
N LYS A 55 23.41 -8.93 32.74
CA LYS A 55 24.09 -10.25 32.62
C LYS A 55 23.56 -11.11 31.47
N VAL A 56 22.29 -10.94 31.08
CA VAL A 56 21.64 -11.75 30.04
C VAL A 56 21.26 -10.93 28.80
N ARG A 57 21.53 -9.62 28.81
CA ARG A 57 21.24 -8.70 27.69
C ARG A 57 21.93 -9.13 26.39
N ARG A 58 23.23 -9.42 26.43
CA ARG A 58 24.00 -9.80 25.23
C ARG A 58 23.47 -11.07 24.52
N PRO A 59 23.13 -12.16 25.24
CA PRO A 59 22.41 -13.30 24.66
C PRO A 59 21.06 -12.93 24.03
N VAL A 60 20.26 -12.09 24.68
CA VAL A 60 18.95 -11.65 24.16
C VAL A 60 19.10 -10.77 22.92
N ASP A 61 20.08 -9.87 22.90
CA ASP A 61 20.39 -9.06 21.72
C ASP A 61 20.81 -9.95 20.53
N ALA A 62 21.59 -10.99 20.80
CA ALA A 62 22.03 -11.93 19.77
C ALA A 62 20.86 -12.69 19.12
N THR A 63 19.83 -13.06 19.89
CA THR A 63 18.64 -13.75 19.36
C THR A 63 17.67 -12.81 18.67
N THR A 64 17.57 -11.55 19.11
CA THR A 64 16.64 -10.55 18.55
C THR A 64 17.20 -9.80 17.34
N LYS A 65 18.53 -9.73 17.18
CA LYS A 65 19.18 -9.02 16.08
C LYS A 65 18.69 -9.45 14.70
N GLY A 66 18.67 -10.76 14.42
CA GLY A 66 18.25 -11.27 13.10
C GLY A 66 16.79 -10.94 12.78
N LEU A 67 15.93 -10.93 13.80
CA LEU A 67 14.54 -10.54 13.68
C LEU A 67 14.39 -9.04 13.39
N LEU A 68 15.10 -8.18 14.13
CA LEU A 68 15.09 -6.74 13.90
C LEU A 68 15.65 -6.36 12.51
N GLU A 69 16.66 -7.06 12.03
CA GLU A 69 17.17 -6.88 10.66
C GLU A 69 16.11 -7.27 9.61
N ALA A 70 15.38 -8.37 9.81
CA ALA A 70 14.30 -8.78 8.92
C ALA A 70 13.15 -7.76 8.90
N VAL A 71 12.76 -7.26 10.08
CA VAL A 71 11.77 -6.19 10.24
C VAL A 71 12.23 -4.91 9.53
N GLY A 72 13.51 -4.53 9.70
CA GLY A 72 14.09 -3.37 9.02
C GLY A 72 14.06 -3.50 7.49
N ARG A 73 14.38 -4.67 6.94
CA ARG A 73 14.26 -4.93 5.49
C ARG A 73 12.82 -4.83 5.00
N ARG A 74 11.88 -5.43 5.74
CA ARG A 74 10.44 -5.36 5.41
C ARG A 74 9.95 -3.92 5.42
N ARG A 75 10.34 -3.13 6.43
CA ARG A 75 10.02 -1.71 6.53
C ARG A 75 10.55 -0.91 5.36
N ALA A 76 11.79 -1.16 4.92
CA ALA A 76 12.37 -0.49 3.76
C ALA A 76 11.55 -0.76 2.47
N ILE A 77 11.08 -2.00 2.29
CA ILE A 77 10.19 -2.35 1.17
C ILE A 77 8.88 -1.58 1.26
N VAL A 78 8.23 -1.58 2.42
CA VAL A 78 6.95 -0.88 2.65
C VAL A 78 7.08 0.62 2.36
N LEU A 79 8.14 1.27 2.83
CA LEU A 79 8.40 2.68 2.53
C LEU A 79 8.66 2.93 1.06
N GLY A 80 9.40 2.04 0.39
CA GLY A 80 9.64 2.12 -1.04
C GLY A 80 8.38 1.93 -1.88
N GLU A 81 7.42 1.12 -1.43
CA GLU A 81 6.09 1.02 -2.06
C GLU A 81 5.24 2.26 -1.78
N LEU A 82 5.16 2.73 -0.53
CA LEU A 82 4.43 3.96 -0.16
C LEU A 82 4.89 5.17 -0.97
N GLY A 83 6.20 5.34 -1.17
CA GLY A 83 6.76 6.43 -1.96
C GLY A 83 6.34 6.42 -3.44
N ARG A 84 5.79 5.31 -3.94
CA ARG A 84 5.23 5.18 -5.29
C ARG A 84 3.70 5.22 -5.34
N MET A 85 3.02 5.13 -4.20
CA MET A 85 1.56 5.04 -4.15
C MET A 85 0.88 6.32 -4.61
N GLU A 86 1.39 7.49 -4.21
CA GLU A 86 0.79 8.78 -4.56
C GLU A 86 0.69 8.95 -6.09
N THR A 87 1.80 8.71 -6.81
CA THR A 87 1.80 8.76 -8.28
C THR A 87 0.89 7.73 -8.92
N ARG A 88 0.82 6.49 -8.39
CA ARG A 88 -0.05 5.45 -8.94
C ARG A 88 -1.52 5.78 -8.76
N ILE A 89 -1.90 6.29 -7.60
CA ILE A 89 -3.28 6.72 -7.29
C ILE A 89 -3.66 7.90 -8.20
N ALA A 90 -2.81 8.92 -8.31
CA ALA A 90 -3.06 10.06 -9.18
C ALA A 90 -3.27 9.66 -10.65
N ASN A 91 -2.47 8.71 -11.15
CA ASN A 91 -2.64 8.19 -12.51
C ASN A 91 -3.96 7.43 -12.68
N ALA A 92 -4.36 6.63 -11.68
CA ALA A 92 -5.64 5.91 -11.72
C ALA A 92 -6.83 6.87 -11.64
N GLU A 93 -6.76 7.92 -10.82
CA GLU A 93 -7.78 8.97 -10.73
C GLU A 93 -7.93 9.72 -12.05
N ALA A 94 -6.82 10.09 -12.69
CA ALA A 94 -6.84 10.71 -14.01
C ALA A 94 -7.49 9.81 -15.05
N PHE A 95 -7.14 8.52 -15.06
CA PHE A 95 -7.73 7.55 -15.99
C PHE A 95 -9.23 7.33 -15.76
N VAL A 96 -9.68 7.31 -14.50
CA VAL A 96 -11.11 7.27 -14.17
C VAL A 96 -11.82 8.50 -14.76
N ALA A 97 -11.27 9.70 -14.58
CA ALA A 97 -11.86 10.92 -15.10
C ALA A 97 -11.97 10.93 -16.64
N GLU A 98 -10.96 10.39 -17.34
CA GLU A 98 -11.00 10.19 -18.80
C GLU A 98 -12.13 9.22 -19.20
N CYS A 99 -12.26 8.09 -18.51
CA CYS A 99 -13.30 7.11 -18.77
C CYS A 99 -14.71 7.68 -18.49
N GLU A 100 -14.88 8.48 -17.44
CA GLU A 100 -16.14 9.15 -17.12
C GLU A 100 -16.54 10.12 -18.24
N ALA A 101 -15.59 10.91 -18.75
CA ALA A 101 -15.83 11.83 -19.86
C ALA A 101 -16.25 11.10 -21.14
N GLU A 102 -15.61 9.96 -21.44
CA GLU A 102 -15.94 9.14 -22.61
C GLU A 102 -17.32 8.49 -22.49
N VAL A 103 -17.65 7.88 -21.35
CA VAL A 103 -18.99 7.31 -21.12
C VAL A 103 -20.07 8.41 -21.21
N ALA A 104 -19.78 9.59 -20.69
CA ALA A 104 -20.70 10.73 -20.77
C ALA A 104 -20.89 11.24 -22.21
N SER A 105 -19.87 11.13 -23.06
CA SER A 105 -19.95 11.52 -24.48
C SER A 105 -20.83 10.55 -25.26
N LEU A 106 -20.65 9.24 -25.05
CA LEU A 106 -21.38 8.15 -25.74
C LEU A 106 -22.83 7.98 -25.27
N ARG A 107 -23.19 8.54 -24.12
CA ARG A 107 -24.57 8.53 -23.59
C ARG A 107 -25.48 9.56 -24.26
N ARG A 108 -24.90 10.59 -24.90
CA ARG A 108 -25.64 11.67 -25.58
C ARG A 108 -26.06 11.25 -26.98
#